data_AF-A0A1J3G696-F1
#
_entry.id   AF-A0A1J3G696-F1
#
_cell.length_a   1.000
_cell.length_b   1.000
_cell.length_c   1.000
_cell.angle_alpha   90.00
_cell.angle_beta   90.00
_cell.angle_gamma   90.00
#
_symmetry.space_group_name_H-M   'P 1'
#
loop_
_entity.id
_entity.type
_entity.pdbx_description
1 polymer ?
#
loop_
_entity_poly.entity_id
_entity_poly.type
_entity_poly.pdbx_seq_one_letter_code
_entity_poly.pdbx_strand_id
1 'polypeptide(L)'
;VKPSNELVVEILSQARNDWETAFTFFLWAGKQQGYVRSVREYHSMISILGKMRKFDTAWTLIDEMRKFSPCSLVNSQTLLIMIRKYCAVHDVGKAINTFHAYKRFKLEMGIDDFQSLLSALCRYKNVQDAEHLIFCNKDTYPFDAKSFNIVL
;
A
#
# COMPACT_ATOMS: atom_id res chain seq x y z
N VAL A 1 -27.19 -14.56 -3.92
CA VAL A 1 -25.85 -15.12 -3.58
C VAL A 1 -25.20 -14.18 -2.59
N LYS A 2 -24.82 -14.64 -1.39
CA LYS A 2 -24.08 -13.81 -0.42
C LYS A 2 -22.58 -14.11 -0.61
N PRO A 3 -21.74 -13.14 -0.99
CA PRO A 3 -20.32 -13.37 -1.16
C PRO A 3 -19.66 -13.64 0.19
N SER A 4 -18.63 -14.50 0.22
CA SER A 4 -17.68 -14.59 1.33
C SER A 4 -16.44 -13.73 1.04
N ASN A 5 -15.65 -13.38 2.06
CA ASN A 5 -14.43 -12.60 1.86
C ASN A 5 -13.39 -13.40 1.06
N GLU A 6 -13.31 -14.72 1.27
CA GLU A 6 -12.40 -15.61 0.55
C GLU A 6 -12.72 -15.65 -0.95
N LEU A 7 -14.00 -15.82 -1.29
CA LEU A 7 -14.46 -15.85 -2.68
C LEU A 7 -14.16 -14.52 -3.38
N VAL A 8 -14.32 -13.39 -2.68
CA VAL A 8 -14.02 -12.09 -3.27
C VAL A 8 -12.54 -11.94 -3.56
N VAL A 9 -11.66 -12.31 -2.63
CA VAL A 9 -10.21 -12.30 -2.86
C VAL A 9 -9.82 -13.21 -4.02
N GLU A 10 -10.43 -14.38 -4.14
CA GLU A 10 -10.16 -15.30 -5.24
C GLU A 10 -10.54 -14.71 -6.59
N ILE A 11 -11.74 -14.15 -6.72
CA ILE A 11 -12.21 -13.52 -7.96
C ILE A 11 -11.34 -12.30 -8.31
N LEU A 12 -10.96 -11.49 -7.32
CA LEU A 12 -10.02 -10.38 -7.53
C LEU A 12 -8.66 -10.87 -8.06
N SER A 13 -8.15 -11.99 -7.54
CA SER A 13 -6.91 -12.60 -8.02
C SER A 13 -7.01 -13.07 -9.48
N GLN A 14 -8.16 -13.64 -9.86
CA GLN A 14 -8.43 -14.06 -11.24
C GLN A 14 -8.56 -12.85 -12.19
N ALA A 15 -9.23 -11.78 -11.75
CA ALA A 15 -9.44 -10.55 -12.50
C ALA A 15 -8.28 -9.54 -12.40
N ARG A 16 -7.10 -9.92 -11.89
CA ARG A 16 -5.98 -8.99 -11.58
C ARG A 16 -5.39 -8.20 -12.77
N ASN A 17 -5.76 -8.55 -14.00
CA ASN A 17 -5.35 -7.88 -15.23
C ASN A 17 -6.46 -7.00 -15.83
N ASP A 18 -7.68 -7.09 -15.31
CA ASP A 18 -8.84 -6.31 -15.69
C ASP A 18 -9.37 -5.60 -14.43
N TRP A 19 -8.83 -4.39 -14.20
CA TRP A 19 -9.18 -3.63 -13.01
C TRP A 19 -10.65 -3.18 -13.01
N GLU A 20 -11.28 -3.01 -14.17
CA GLU A 20 -12.67 -2.55 -14.27
C GLU A 20 -13.62 -3.65 -13.80
N THR A 21 -13.40 -4.87 -14.29
CA THR A 21 -14.15 -6.05 -13.85
C THR A 21 -13.93 -6.31 -12.36
N ALA A 22 -12.66 -6.31 -11.92
CA ALA A 22 -12.31 -6.52 -10.51
C ALA A 22 -12.97 -5.47 -9.60
N PHE A 23 -12.90 -4.19 -9.98
CA PHE A 23 -13.45 -3.08 -9.21
C PHE A 23 -14.98 -3.09 -9.18
N THR A 24 -15.62 -3.38 -10.31
CA THR A 24 -17.08 -3.50 -10.39
C THR A 24 -17.57 -4.62 -9.46
N PHE A 25 -16.91 -5.78 -9.49
CA PHE A 25 -17.24 -6.89 -8.62
C PHE A 25 -16.99 -6.57 -7.13
N PHE A 26 -15.86 -5.92 -6.81
CA PHE A 26 -15.55 -5.45 -5.45
C PHE A 26 -16.60 -4.47 -4.90
N LEU A 27 -17.08 -3.54 -5.72
CA LEU A 27 -18.14 -2.61 -5.37
C LEU A 27 -19.48 -3.33 -5.17
N TRP A 28 -19.82 -4.25 -6.07
CA TRP A 28 -21.02 -5.09 -5.94
C TRP A 28 -21.02 -5.91 -4.64
N ALA A 29 -19.89 -6.52 -4.27
CA ALA A 29 -19.79 -7.40 -3.10
C ALA A 29 -20.12 -6.66 -1.79
N GLY A 30 -19.61 -5.44 -1.59
CA GLY A 30 -19.96 -4.65 -0.40
C GLY A 30 -21.21 -3.80 -0.49
N LYS A 31 -22.01 -3.94 -1.55
CA LYS A 31 -23.42 -3.51 -1.53
C LYS A 31 -24.35 -4.62 -1.00
N GLN A 32 -23.85 -5.84 -0.80
CA GLN A 32 -24.66 -6.93 -0.29
C GLN A 32 -24.98 -6.73 1.20
N GLN A 33 -26.23 -7.01 1.57
CA GLN A 33 -26.72 -6.78 2.93
C GLN A 33 -25.93 -7.60 3.96
N GLY A 34 -25.42 -6.91 4.98
CA GLY A 34 -24.62 -7.52 6.05
C GLY A 34 -23.25 -8.04 5.60
N TYR A 35 -22.74 -7.58 4.45
CA TYR A 35 -21.37 -7.86 4.02
C TYR A 35 -20.41 -6.78 4.52
N VAL A 36 -19.31 -7.21 5.15
CA VAL A 36 -18.22 -6.34 5.58
C VAL A 36 -16.98 -6.75 4.83
N ARG A 37 -16.38 -5.80 4.12
CA ARG A 37 -15.12 -6.01 3.41
C ARG A 37 -13.99 -6.17 4.40
N SER A 38 -13.18 -7.19 4.21
CA SER A 38 -11.96 -7.42 4.98
C SER A 38 -10.80 -6.55 4.47
N VAL A 39 -9.79 -6.35 5.32
CA VAL A 39 -8.53 -5.68 4.96
C VAL A 39 -7.87 -6.34 3.75
N ARG A 40 -7.94 -7.69 3.66
CA ARG A 40 -7.33 -8.47 2.59
C ARG A 40 -7.95 -8.17 1.23
N GLU A 41 -9.26 -7.95 1.17
CA GLU A 41 -9.94 -7.57 -0.08
C GLU A 41 -9.54 -6.17 -0.51
N TYR A 42 -9.51 -5.21 0.41
CA TYR A 42 -9.01 -3.86 0.11
C TYR A 42 -7.56 -3.90 -0.40
N HIS A 43 -6.67 -4.62 0.28
CA HIS A 43 -5.27 -4.77 -0.16
C HIS A 43 -5.16 -5.38 -1.54
N SER A 44 -5.98 -6.40 -1.83
CA SER A 44 -6.03 -7.04 -3.15
C SER A 44 -6.46 -6.04 -4.22
N MET A 45 -7.55 -5.29 -3.99
CA MET A 45 -8.06 -4.30 -4.93
C MET A 45 -7.07 -3.13 -5.13
N ILE A 46 -6.49 -2.59 -4.05
CA ILE A 46 -5.47 -1.53 -4.09
C ILE A 46 -4.24 -2.00 -4.90
N SER A 47 -3.81 -3.25 -4.72
CA SER A 47 -2.69 -3.81 -5.49
C SER A 47 -2.99 -3.90 -6.99
N ILE A 48 -4.22 -4.26 -7.37
CA ILE A 48 -4.68 -4.30 -8.77
C ILE A 48 -4.72 -2.88 -9.35
N LEU A 49 -5.33 -1.93 -8.65
CA LEU A 49 -5.40 -0.53 -9.09
C LEU A 49 -4.00 0.07 -9.26
N GLY A 50 -3.11 -0.14 -8.29
CA GLY A 50 -1.72 0.31 -8.37
C GLY A 50 -0.94 -0.36 -9.51
N LYS A 51 -1.20 -1.64 -9.81
CA LYS A 51 -0.63 -2.31 -10.99
C LYS A 51 -1.06 -1.63 -12.29
N MET A 52 -2.33 -1.24 -12.38
CA MET A 52 -2.90 -0.54 -13.55
C MET A 52 -2.72 0.98 -13.50
N ARG A 53 -1.88 1.48 -12.57
CA ARG A 53 -1.58 2.92 -12.37
C ARG A 53 -2.80 3.79 -12.08
N LYS A 54 -3.88 3.20 -11.56
CA LYS A 54 -5.09 3.90 -11.10
C LYS A 54 -4.92 4.38 -9.65
N PHE A 55 -3.89 5.21 -9.44
CA PHE A 55 -3.47 5.63 -8.11
C PHE A 55 -4.51 6.48 -7.37
N ASP A 56 -5.22 7.36 -8.08
CA ASP A 56 -6.25 8.21 -7.46
C ASP A 56 -7.44 7.38 -6.96
N THR A 57 -7.84 6.37 -7.73
CA THR A 57 -8.86 5.39 -7.33
C THR A 57 -8.39 4.56 -6.13
N ALA A 58 -7.12 4.15 -6.11
CA ALA A 58 -6.54 3.43 -4.97
C ALA A 58 -6.54 4.28 -3.69
N TRP A 59 -6.17 5.56 -3.78
CA TRP A 59 -6.25 6.49 -2.65
C TRP A 59 -7.69 6.73 -2.18
N THR A 60 -8.65 6.80 -3.10
CA THR A 60 -10.07 6.89 -2.77
C THR A 60 -10.52 5.71 -1.91
N LEU A 61 -10.10 4.48 -2.26
CA LEU A 61 -10.38 3.29 -1.44
C LEU A 61 -9.71 3.34 -0.06
N ILE A 62 -8.48 3.84 0.03
CA ILE A 62 -7.78 3.99 1.32
C ILE A 62 -8.52 4.99 2.22
N ASP A 63 -9.03 6.08 1.64
CA ASP A 63 -9.85 7.05 2.38
C ASP A 63 -11.22 6.48 2.78
N GLU A 64 -11.80 5.56 2.00
CA GLU A 64 -12.98 4.81 2.41
C GLU A 64 -12.69 3.85 3.57
N MET A 65 -11.57 3.12 3.54
CA MET A 65 -11.15 2.22 4.65
C MET A 65 -11.09 2.95 6.00
N ARG A 66 -10.78 4.24 5.99
CA ARG A 66 -10.76 5.10 7.18
C ARG A 66 -12.17 5.42 7.70
N LYS A 67 -13.16 5.58 6.81
CA LYS A 67 -14.52 6.04 7.16
C LYS A 67 -15.39 4.96 7.77
N PHE A 68 -15.19 3.70 7.39
CA PHE A 68 -16.13 2.60 7.69
C PHE A 68 -15.83 1.81 8.98
N SER A 69 -14.80 2.16 9.76
CA SER A 69 -14.46 1.42 10.97
C SER A 69 -14.02 2.33 12.13
N PRO A 70 -14.51 2.11 13.36
CA PRO A 70 -14.04 2.82 14.56
C PRO A 70 -12.55 2.57 14.86
N CYS A 71 -12.02 1.43 14.42
CA CYS A 71 -10.60 1.13 14.35
C CYS A 71 -10.19 1.18 12.87
N SER A 72 -9.58 2.29 12.42
CA SER A 72 -9.14 2.49 11.03
C SER A 72 -8.58 1.20 10.43
N LEU A 73 -9.16 0.70 9.33
CA LEU A 73 -8.67 -0.50 8.64
C LEU A 73 -7.33 -0.26 7.92
N VAL A 74 -6.95 1.01 7.75
CA VAL A 74 -5.67 1.40 7.17
C VAL A 74 -4.55 1.06 8.15
N ASN A 75 -3.62 0.23 7.71
CA ASN A 75 -2.41 -0.18 8.44
C ASN A 75 -1.16 0.04 7.60
N SER A 76 0.04 -0.15 8.18
CA SER A 76 1.33 0.04 7.50
C SER A 76 1.42 -0.72 6.17
N GLN A 77 0.92 -1.95 6.13
CA GLN A 77 0.90 -2.75 4.90
C GLN A 77 0.08 -2.11 3.78
N THR A 78 -1.00 -1.39 4.11
CA THR A 78 -1.83 -0.66 3.13
C THR A 78 -1.00 0.40 2.39
N LEU A 79 -0.26 1.22 3.15
CA LEU A 79 0.58 2.27 2.60
C LEU A 79 1.82 1.70 1.90
N LEU A 80 2.39 0.61 2.43
CA LEU A 80 3.51 -0.09 1.81
C LEU A 80 3.16 -0.67 0.43
N ILE A 81 1.92 -1.12 0.21
CA ILE A 81 1.46 -1.49 -1.13
C ILE A 81 1.58 -0.29 -2.08
N MET A 82 1.09 0.89 -1.68
CA MET A 82 1.19 2.10 -2.50
C MET A 82 2.62 2.54 -2.74
N ILE A 83 3.47 2.55 -1.71
CA ILE A 83 4.92 2.83 -1.82
C ILE A 83 5.54 1.93 -2.89
N ARG A 84 5.36 0.61 -2.78
CA ARG A 84 5.90 -0.36 -3.75
C ARG A 84 5.42 -0.10 -5.17
N LYS A 85 4.16 0.33 -5.36
CA LYS A 85 3.62 0.63 -6.69
C LYS A 85 4.19 1.93 -7.26
N TYR A 86 4.43 2.95 -6.44
CA TYR A 86 5.12 4.18 -6.87
C TYR A 86 6.59 3.93 -7.21
N CYS A 87 7.31 3.16 -6.39
CA CYS A 87 8.69 2.75 -6.68
C CYS A 87 8.77 1.97 -8.00
N ALA A 88 7.80 1.09 -8.29
CA ALA A 88 7.75 0.31 -9.52
C ALA A 88 7.54 1.14 -10.80
N VAL A 89 7.05 2.37 -10.68
CA VAL A 89 6.92 3.33 -11.79
C VAL A 89 7.95 4.47 -11.69
N HIS A 90 8.96 4.32 -10.82
CA HIS A 90 10.01 5.31 -10.57
C HIS A 90 9.51 6.69 -10.11
N ASP A 91 8.31 6.76 -9.50
CA ASP A 91 7.78 7.98 -8.88
C ASP A 91 8.17 8.05 -7.39
N VAL A 92 9.46 8.25 -7.15
CA VAL A 92 10.06 8.25 -5.79
C VAL A 92 9.46 9.34 -4.91
N GLY A 93 9.17 10.51 -5.48
CA GLY A 93 8.52 11.61 -4.75
C GLY A 93 7.18 11.20 -4.16
N LYS A 94 6.32 10.51 -4.94
CA LYS A 94 5.06 9.97 -4.40
C LYS A 94 5.26 8.81 -3.44
N ALA A 95 6.29 7.99 -3.62
CA ALA A 95 6.63 6.96 -2.64
C ALA A 95 6.96 7.57 -1.26
N ILE A 96 7.80 8.62 -1.23
CA ILE A 96 8.16 9.35 0.00
C ILE A 96 6.93 10.05 0.59
N ASN A 97 6.12 10.73 -0.24
CA ASN A 97 4.88 11.37 0.23
C ASN A 97 3.91 10.35 0.85
N THR A 98 3.85 9.13 0.30
CA THR A 98 3.04 8.04 0.86
C THR A 98 3.58 7.58 2.21
N PHE A 99 4.91 7.52 2.39
CA PHE A 99 5.51 7.24 3.70
C PHE A 99 5.16 8.31 4.74
N HIS A 100 5.19 9.59 4.38
CA HIS A 100 4.75 10.65 5.29
C HIS A 100 3.24 10.64 5.57
N ALA A 101 2.43 9.99 4.72
CA ALA A 101 1.00 9.83 4.96
C ALA A 101 0.68 8.96 6.18
N TYR A 102 1.64 8.19 6.72
CA TYR A 102 1.46 7.44 7.98
C TYR A 102 0.95 8.34 9.11
N LYS A 103 1.48 9.56 9.23
CA LYS A 103 1.03 10.56 10.22
C LYS A 103 -0.46 10.92 10.04
N ARG A 104 -0.92 11.05 8.78
CA ARG A 104 -2.33 11.35 8.46
C ARG A 104 -3.28 10.24 8.94
N PHE A 105 -2.80 9.00 8.97
CA PHE A 105 -3.57 7.83 9.42
C PHE A 105 -3.30 7.44 10.88
N LYS A 106 -2.56 8.28 11.64
CA LYS A 106 -2.13 8.01 13.03
C LYS A 106 -1.37 6.67 13.17
N LEU A 107 -0.65 6.28 12.11
CA LEU A 107 0.26 5.14 12.14
C LEU A 107 1.63 5.61 12.63
N GLU A 108 2.27 4.80 13.46
CA GLU A 108 3.65 5.06 13.88
C GLU A 108 4.59 4.86 12.69
N MET A 109 5.51 5.81 12.49
CA MET A 109 6.58 5.67 11.48
C MET A 109 7.81 5.09 12.18
N GLY A 110 7.82 3.77 12.33
CA GLY A 110 8.93 3.06 12.95
C GLY A 110 10.16 2.97 12.04
N ILE A 111 11.27 2.51 12.62
CA ILE A 111 12.48 2.21 11.83
C ILE A 111 12.20 1.11 10.78
N ASP A 112 11.35 0.13 11.12
CA ASP A 112 10.94 -0.96 10.22
C ASP A 112 10.16 -0.46 9.00
N ASP A 113 9.33 0.58 9.16
CA ASP A 113 8.60 1.19 8.05
C ASP A 113 9.55 1.96 7.12
N PHE A 114 10.53 2.67 7.69
CA PHE A 114 11.54 3.36 6.90
C PHE A 114 12.44 2.37 6.14
N GLN A 115 12.88 1.30 6.80
CA GLN A 115 13.59 0.19 6.14
C GLN A 115 12.73 -0.46 5.05
N SER A 116 11.42 -0.57 5.25
CA SER A 116 10.49 -1.09 4.22
C SER A 116 10.40 -0.18 3.00
N LEU A 117 10.43 1.14 3.18
CA LEU A 117 10.53 2.12 2.09
C LEU A 117 11.84 1.95 1.32
N LEU A 118 12.98 1.89 2.03
CA LEU A 118 14.30 1.72 1.42
C LEU A 118 14.40 0.39 0.65
N SER A 119 13.95 -0.70 1.27
CA SER A 119 13.88 -2.01 0.63
C SER A 119 13.01 -1.98 -0.64
N ALA A 120 11.88 -1.27 -0.62
CA ALA A 120 11.05 -1.09 -1.80
C ALA A 120 11.77 -0.30 -2.89
N LEU A 121 12.44 0.81 -2.56
CA LEU A 121 13.22 1.61 -3.51
C LEU A 121 14.31 0.77 -4.18
N CYS A 122 15.13 0.06 -3.38
CA CYS A 122 16.18 -0.82 -3.88
C CYS A 122 15.62 -1.93 -4.78
N ARG A 123 14.54 -2.60 -4.35
CA ARG A 123 13.89 -3.67 -5.13
C ARG A 123 13.43 -3.21 -6.52
N TYR A 124 13.03 -1.95 -6.65
CA TYR A 124 12.61 -1.36 -7.93
C TYR A 124 13.70 -0.48 -8.56
N LYS A 125 14.98 -0.71 -8.22
CA LYS A 125 16.16 -0.08 -8.82
C LYS A 125 16.26 1.44 -8.65
N ASN A 126 15.64 1.99 -7.60
CA ASN A 126 15.78 3.39 -7.18
C ASN A 126 16.87 3.51 -6.09
N VAL A 127 18.05 2.92 -6.33
CA VAL A 127 19.10 2.75 -5.30
C VAL A 127 19.71 4.09 -4.89
N GLN A 128 19.98 4.98 -5.85
CA GLN A 128 20.54 6.31 -5.58
C GLN A 128 19.63 7.14 -4.68
N ASP A 129 18.31 7.08 -4.91
CA ASP A 129 17.34 7.75 -4.06
C ASP A 129 17.28 7.15 -2.65
N ALA A 130 17.40 5.81 -2.54
CA ALA A 130 17.46 5.13 -1.25
C ALA A 130 18.71 5.55 -0.46
N GLU A 131 19.89 5.61 -1.10
CA GLU A 131 21.13 6.08 -0.48
C GLU A 131 21.03 7.54 -0.03
N HIS A 132 20.47 8.42 -0.88
CA HIS A 132 20.24 9.81 -0.54
C HIS A 132 19.28 9.95 0.66
N LEU A 133 18.19 9.19 0.68
CA LEU A 133 17.24 9.18 1.80
C LEU A 133 17.89 8.70 3.10
N ILE A 134 18.74 7.67 3.05
CA ILE A 134 19.51 7.22 4.21
C ILE A 134 20.34 8.38 4.74
N PHE A 135 21.09 9.06 3.87
CA PHE A 135 21.97 10.16 4.26
C PHE A 135 21.20 11.30 4.92
N CYS A 136 20.08 11.71 4.33
CA CYS A 136 19.26 12.82 4.83
C CYS A 136 18.55 12.52 6.16
N ASN A 137 18.39 11.25 6.55
CA ASN A 137 17.61 10.86 7.73
C ASN A 137 18.44 10.20 8.84
N LYS A 138 19.78 10.28 8.78
CA LYS A 138 20.70 9.64 9.75
C LYS A 138 20.41 10.00 11.21
N ASP A 139 20.01 11.25 11.48
CA ASP A 139 19.74 11.73 12.83
C ASP A 139 18.36 11.30 13.36
N THR A 140 17.42 11.00 12.46
CA THR A 140 16.03 10.64 12.81
C THR A 140 15.85 9.13 12.93
N TYR A 141 16.52 8.37 12.06
CA TYR A 141 16.52 6.91 12.08
C TYR A 141 17.97 6.44 12.23
N PRO A 142 18.50 6.38 13.47
CA PRO A 142 19.85 5.92 13.71
C PRO A 142 19.98 4.47 13.25
N PHE A 143 20.74 4.29 12.17
CA PHE A 143 20.87 3.00 11.52
C PHE A 143 21.89 2.12 12.23
N ASP A 144 21.48 0.91 12.59
CA ASP A 144 22.38 -0.17 12.99
C ASP A 144 23.01 -0.84 11.75
N ALA A 145 24.10 -1.59 11.95
CA ALA A 145 24.85 -2.23 10.87
C ALA A 145 24.02 -3.16 9.95
N LYS A 146 22.82 -3.61 10.38
CA LYS A 146 21.90 -4.40 9.55
C LYS A 146 21.23 -3.59 8.44
N SER A 147 21.07 -2.30 8.62
CA SER A 147 20.38 -1.43 7.67
C SER A 147 21.23 -1.10 6.43
N PHE A 148 22.55 -1.09 6.58
CA PHE A 148 23.49 -0.98 5.44
C PHE A 148 23.46 -2.20 4.52
N ASN A 149 23.14 -3.39 5.04
CA ASN A 149 23.04 -4.62 4.23
C ASN A 149 21.78 -4.71 3.36
N ILE A 150 20.84 -3.76 3.46
CA ILE A 150 19.67 -3.68 2.57
C ILE A 150 20.02 -2.92 1.28
N VAL A 151 21.08 -2.12 1.29
CA VAL A 151 21.46 -1.23 0.18
C VAL A 151 22.78 -1.65 -0.50
N LEU A 152 23.61 -2.47 0.16
CA LEU A 152 24.82 -3.08 -0.41
C LEU A 152 24.55 -4.39 -1.16
#